data_AF-A0A293M7J9-F1
#
_entry.id   AF-A0A293M7J9-F1
#
_cell.length_a   1.000
_cell.length_b   1.000
_cell.length_c   1.000
_cell.angle_alpha   90.00
_cell.angle_beta   90.00
_cell.angle_gamma   90.00
#
_symmetry.space_group_name_H-M   'P 1'
#
loop_
_entity.id
_entity.type
_entity.pdbx_description
1 polymer ?
#
loop_
_entity_poly.entity_id
_entity_poly.type
_entity_poly.pdbx_seq_one_letter_code
_entity_poly.pdbx_strand_id
1 'polypeptide(L)' 'MGKLAAGVEAAIRDVQSGELLGPGQQGELHLRGPGVLTGYYGKLHEPVTGTDTEIYARACSRVLPAGRRHNLD' A
#
# COMPACT_ATOMS: atom_id res chain seq x y z
N MET A 1 -6.69 -4.31 -14.07
CA MET A 1 -7.44 -3.62 -12.99
C MET A 1 -8.10 -4.69 -12.14
N GLY A 2 -8.08 -4.55 -10.81
CA GLY A 2 -8.65 -5.53 -9.86
C GLY A 2 -9.38 -4.83 -8.72
N LYS A 3 -10.19 -5.60 -7.96
CA LYS A 3 -10.89 -5.15 -6.75
C LYS A 3 -10.20 -5.74 -5.51
N LEU A 4 -10.38 -5.10 -4.36
CA LEU A 4 -9.91 -5.65 -3.09
C LEU A 4 -10.65 -6.96 -2.79
N ALA A 5 -9.94 -7.90 -2.17
CA ALA A 5 -10.54 -9.10 -1.61
C ALA A 5 -11.45 -8.74 -0.43
N ALA A 6 -12.44 -9.59 -0.14
CA ALA A 6 -13.34 -9.37 0.98
C ALA A 6 -12.56 -9.29 2.32
N GLY A 7 -12.91 -8.31 3.16
CA GLY A 7 -12.24 -8.09 4.44
C GLY A 7 -10.85 -7.45 4.34
N VAL A 8 -10.45 -6.97 3.15
CA VAL A 8 -9.23 -6.18 2.94
C VAL A 8 -9.60 -4.72 2.72
N GLU A 9 -8.93 -3.86 3.48
CA GLU A 9 -8.96 -2.40 3.34
C GLU A 9 -7.66 -1.92 2.68
N ALA A 10 -7.74 -0.86 1.89
CA ALA A 10 -6.58 -0.26 1.25
C ALA A 10 -6.66 1.27 1.23
N ALA A 11 -5.49 1.89 1.39
CA ALA A 11 -5.31 3.34 1.23
C ALA A 11 -4.07 3.62 0.38
N ILE A 12 -4.07 4.77 -0.31
CA ILE A 12 -2.87 5.31 -0.94
C ILE A 12 -2.35 6.42 -0.03
N ARG A 13 -1.05 6.40 0.30
CA ARG A 13 -0.41 7.44 1.12
C ARG A 13 0.76 8.08 0.41
N ASP A 14 1.02 9.35 0.74
CA ASP A 14 2.27 10.00 0.34
C ASP A 14 3.45 9.37 1.09
N VAL A 15 4.56 9.13 0.38
CA VAL A 15 5.73 8.41 0.91
C VAL A 15 6.49 9.26 1.93
N GLN A 16 6.43 10.59 1.81
CA GLN A 16 7.19 11.52 2.65
C GLN A 16 6.38 11.98 3.86
N SER A 17 5.12 12.39 3.66
CA SER A 17 4.27 12.91 4.72
C SER A 17 3.44 11.84 5.42
N GLY A 18 3.19 10.69 4.77
CA GLY A 18 2.27 9.67 5.26
C GLY A 18 0.79 10.03 5.15
N GLU A 19 0.45 11.18 4.54
CA GLU A 19 -0.93 11.64 4.38
C GLU A 19 -1.72 10.75 3.40
N LEU A 20 -3.04 10.65 3.63
CA LEU A 20 -3.95 9.93 2.73
C LEU A 20 -4.11 10.68 1.41
N LEU A 21 -3.96 9.96 0.31
CA LEU A 21 -4.15 10.47 -1.04
C LEU A 21 -5.50 10.04 -1.61
N GLY A 22 -6.12 10.94 -2.37
CA GLY A 22 -7.40 10.74 -3.02
C GLY A 22 -7.30 9.92 -4.32
N PRO A 23 -8.45 9.59 -4.92
CA PRO A 23 -8.51 8.81 -6.16
C PRO A 23 -7.68 9.41 -7.29
N GLY A 24 -6.92 8.56 -7.99
CA GLY A 24 -6.08 8.97 -9.12
C GLY A 24 -4.76 9.63 -8.72
N GLN A 25 -4.51 9.89 -7.44
CA GLN A 25 -3.20 10.36 -6.98
C GLN A 25 -2.25 9.18 -6.81
N GLN A 26 -0.99 9.40 -7.21
CA GLN A 26 0.05 8.38 -7.13
C GLN A 26 0.71 8.41 -5.75
N GLY A 27 0.85 7.25 -5.13
CA GLY A 27 1.53 7.10 -3.86
C GLY A 27 1.82 5.65 -3.54
N GLU A 28 2.01 5.38 -2.26
CA GLU A 28 2.28 4.07 -1.70
C GLU A 28 0.99 3.34 -1.32
N LEU A 29 0.90 2.04 -1.65
CA LEU A 29 -0.23 1.21 -1.29
C LEU A 29 -0.05 0.65 0.13
N HIS A 30 -1.04 0.92 0.97
CA HIS A 30 -1.17 0.41 2.32
C HIS A 30 -2.34 -0.57 2.36
N LEU A 31 -2.12 -1.79 2.86
CA LEU A 31 -3.15 -2.85 2.98
C LEU A 31 -3.37 -3.28 4.43
N ARG A 32 -4.63 -3.45 4.83
CA ARG A 32 -5.03 -4.01 6.13
C ARG A 32 -6.02 -5.15 5.94
N GLY A 33 -5.86 -6.25 6.67
CA GLY A 33 -6.79 -7.36 6.65
C GLY A 33 -6.19 -8.66 7.21
N PRO A 34 -7.02 -9.70 7.45
CA PRO A 34 -6.60 -10.93 8.12
C PRO A 34 -5.59 -11.77 7.33
N GLY A 35 -5.50 -11.59 6.01
CA GLY A 35 -4.54 -12.28 5.15
C GLY A 35 -3.28 -11.47 4.82
N VAL A 36 -3.11 -10.28 5.41
CA VAL A 36 -1.97 -9.40 5.12
C VAL A 36 -0.75 -9.84 5.93
N LEU A 37 0.39 -10.01 5.25
CA LEU A 37 1.65 -10.40 5.88
C LEU A 37 2.11 -9.33 6.88
N THR A 38 2.45 -9.77 8.09
CA THR A 38 2.90 -8.91 9.18
C THR A 38 4.43 -8.92 9.30
N GLY A 39 5.17 -8.87 8.20
CA GLY A 39 6.64 -8.85 8.21
C GLY A 39 7.32 -10.04 7.53
N TYR A 40 8.64 -9.95 7.42
CA TYR A 40 9.46 -10.92 6.69
C TYR A 40 10.14 -11.91 7.63
N TYR A 41 10.25 -13.16 7.17
CA TYR A 41 11.02 -14.19 7.87
C TYR A 41 12.48 -13.72 8.06
N GLY A 42 13.01 -13.89 9.28
CA GLY A 42 14.35 -13.40 9.65
C GLY A 42 14.44 -11.90 9.95
N LYS A 43 13.33 -11.16 9.89
CA LYS A 43 13.23 -9.72 10.22
C LYS A 43 12.21 -9.46 11.33
N LEU A 44 12.18 -10.33 12.35
CA LEU A 44 11.19 -10.30 13.44
C LEU A 44 11.33 -9.10 14.39
N HIS A 45 12.47 -8.42 14.38
CA HIS A 45 12.75 -7.25 15.22
C HIS A 45 12.63 -5.93 14.46
N GLU A 46 12.42 -5.98 13.14
CA GLU A 46 12.13 -4.77 12.39
C GLU A 46 10.64 -4.49 12.53
N PRO A 47 10.25 -3.26 12.94
CA PRO A 47 8.85 -2.91 12.97
C PRO A 47 8.29 -3.09 11.57
N VAL A 48 7.26 -3.93 11.47
CA VAL A 48 6.43 -4.02 10.27
C VAL A 48 5.84 -2.64 10.11
N THR A 49 6.31 -1.90 9.12
CA THR A 49 6.12 -0.46 9.05
C THR A 49 4.64 -0.10 8.97
N GLY A 50 4.06 0.19 10.13
CA GLY A 50 2.68 0.59 10.36
C GLY A 50 2.50 0.78 11.86
N THR A 51 2.52 2.04 12.30
CA THR A 51 2.44 2.47 13.70
C THR A 51 1.34 1.73 14.47
N ASP A 52 1.76 0.99 15.50
CA ASP A 52 1.13 0.49 16.75
C ASP A 52 -0.39 0.25 16.90
N THR A 53 -1.22 0.33 15.86
CA THR A 53 -2.65 0.00 15.98
C THR A 53 -3.24 -0.63 14.73
N GLU A 54 -2.58 -0.52 13.58
CA GLU A 54 -3.05 -1.10 12.32
C GLU A 54 -1.87 -1.67 11.53
N ILE A 55 -1.84 -3.00 11.35
CA ILE A 55 -0.81 -3.64 10.53
C ILE A 55 -1.09 -3.30 9.07
N TYR A 56 -0.37 -2.31 8.56
CA TYR A 56 -0.32 -2.01 7.14
C TYR A 56 0.88 -2.69 6.51
N ALA A 57 0.66 -3.60 5.56
CA ALA A 57 1.75 -4.01 4.69
C ALA A 57 2.01 -2.91 3.66
N ARG A 58 3.24 -2.39 3.68
CA ARG A 58 3.80 -1.61 2.58
C ARG A 58 4.04 -2.55 1.40
N ALA A 59 3.27 -2.39 0.34
CA ALA A 59 3.57 -3.06 -0.91
C ALA A 59 4.60 -2.22 -1.70
N CYS A 60 5.69 -2.83 -2.18
CA CYS A 60 6.67 -2.18 -3.08
C CYS A 60 6.11 -1.82 -4.47
N SER A 61 4.78 -1.73 -4.62
CA SER A 61 4.10 -1.38 -5.86
C SER A 61 3.62 0.07 -5.83
N ARG A 62 3.96 0.83 -6.86
CA ARG A 62 3.48 2.20 -7.08
C ARG A 62 2.10 2.16 -7.77
N VAL A 63 1.09 2.78 -7.17
CA VAL A 63 -0.24 2.87 -7.78
C VAL A 63 -0.27 4.05 -8.75
N LEU A 64 -0.47 3.78 -10.03
CA LEU A 64 -0.51 4.82 -11.08
C LEU A 64 -1.94 5.35 -11.28
N PRO A 65 -2.10 6.63 -11.66
CA PRO A 65 -3.38 7.16 -12.10
C PRO A 65 -3.98 6.34 -13.24
N ALA A 66 -5.29 6.11 -13.19
CA ALA A 66 -6.03 5.54 -14.31
C ALA A 66 -5.91 6.49 -15.52
N GLY A 67 -5.20 6.06 -16.58
CA GLY A 67 -5.17 6.78 -17.87
C GLY A 67 -3.78 7.15 -18.42
N ARG A 68 -2.67 6.87 -17.72
CA ARG A 68 -1.33 7.18 -18.26
C ARG A 68 -0.86 6.08 -19.22
N ARG A 69 -1.29 6.16 -20.49
CA ARG A 69 -0.65 5.41 -21.60
C ARG A 69 0.79 5.91 -21.72
N HIS A 70 1.78 5.05 -21.45
CA HIS A 70 3.12 5.31 -21.96
C HIS A 70 3.07 5.04 -23.46
N ASN A 71 3.20 6.09 -24.27
CA ASN A 71 3.67 5.90 -25.64
C ASN A 71 5.11 5.40 -25.51
N LEU A 72 5.38 4.22 -26.05
CA LEU A 72 6.72 3.77 -26.34
C LEU A 72 7.14 4.51 -27.60
N ASP A 73 7.93 5.57 -27.43
CA ASP A 73 8.82 6.08 -28.47
C ASP A 73 10.18 5.39 -28.32
#